data_AF-A0A945NUD3-F1
#
_entry.id   AF-A0A945NUD3-F1
#
_cell.length_a   1.000
_cell.length_b   1.000
_cell.length_c   1.000
_cell.angle_alpha   90.00
_cell.angle_beta   90.00
_cell.angle_gamma   90.00
#
_symmetry.space_group_name_H-M   'P 1'
#
loop_
_entity.id
_entity.type
_entity.pdbx_description
1 polymer ?
#
loop_
_entity_poly.entity_id
_entity_poly.type
_entity_poly.pdbx_seq_one_letter_code
_entity_poly.pdbx_strand_id
1 'polypeptide(L)' 'MNAAGPADTTAWRELLLHDVEQFNAQLDELPISERVMFAGADLSGFDLAGARLHSLDLSGANLSQSSVG' A
#
# COMPACT_ATOMS: atom_id res chain seq x y z
N MET A 1 15.97 -10.64 1.62
CA MET A 1 15.58 -9.46 2.43
C MET A 1 14.19 -9.77 2.95
N ASN A 2 14.01 -9.86 4.27
CA ASN A 2 12.73 -10.23 4.89
C ASN A 2 11.77 -9.06 4.70
N ALA A 3 11.03 -9.04 3.59
CA ALA A 3 9.89 -8.15 3.43
C ALA A 3 8.92 -8.48 4.57
N ALA A 4 8.57 -7.49 5.37
CA ALA A 4 7.57 -7.67 6.41
C ALA A 4 6.30 -8.24 5.76
N GLY A 5 5.69 -9.24 6.39
CA GLY A 5 4.51 -9.88 5.85
C GLY A 5 3.38 -8.87 5.60
N PRO A 6 2.36 -9.24 4.82
CA PRO A 6 1.23 -8.38 4.50
C PRO A 6 0.43 -7.86 5.72
N ALA A 7 0.66 -8.43 6.91
CA ALA A 7 0.09 -7.95 8.16
C ALA A 7 0.79 -6.70 8.72
N ASP A 8 2.02 -6.42 8.31
CA ASP A 8 2.82 -5.29 8.81
C ASP A 8 2.55 -4.03 7.98
N THR A 9 1.37 -3.45 8.19
CA THR A 9 0.89 -2.28 7.46
C THR A 9 1.87 -1.09 7.50
N THR A 10 2.66 -0.96 8.57
CA THR A 10 3.69 0.09 8.70
C THR A 10 4.80 -0.05 7.66
N ALA A 11 5.37 -1.24 7.51
CA ALA A 11 6.47 -1.48 6.57
C ALA A 11 6.01 -1.29 5.12
N TRP A 12 4.79 -1.73 4.81
CA TRP A 12 4.17 -1.52 3.51
C TRP A 12 3.88 -0.06 3.23
N ARG A 13 3.52 0.72 4.26
CA ARG A 13 3.35 2.17 4.15
C ARG A 13 4.68 2.87 3.89
N GLU A 14 5.73 2.53 4.63
CA GLU A 14 7.07 3.08 4.39
C GLU A 14 7.57 2.74 2.98
N LEU A 15 7.35 1.51 2.53
CA LEU A 15 7.69 1.10 1.16
C LEU A 15 6.94 1.90 0.11
N LEU A 16 5.62 2.05 0.26
CA LEU A 16 4.78 2.84 -0.63
C LEU A 16 5.25 4.31 -0.73
N LEU A 17 5.73 4.87 0.38
CA LEU A 17 6.20 6.26 0.44
C LEU A 17 7.61 6.45 -0.14
N HIS A 18 8.43 5.41 -0.17
CA HIS A 18 9.82 5.50 -0.62
C HIS A 18 10.01 5.00 -2.05
N ASP A 19 9.29 3.94 -2.44
CA ASP A 19 9.51 3.23 -3.69
C ASP A 19 8.23 2.54 -4.17
N VAL A 20 7.46 3.27 -4.98
CA VAL A 20 6.19 2.80 -5.55
C VAL A 20 6.40 1.60 -6.48
N GLU A 21 7.53 1.53 -7.18
CA GLU A 21 7.82 0.40 -8.07
C GLU A 21 8.06 -0.88 -7.27
N GLN A 22 8.87 -0.82 -6.21
CA GLN A 22 9.07 -1.94 -5.30
C GLN A 22 7.79 -2.33 -4.56
N PHE A 23 7.01 -1.35 -4.12
CA PHE A 23 5.70 -1.59 -3.53
C PHE A 23 4.81 -2.41 -4.48
N ASN A 24 4.72 -1.99 -5.74
CA ASN A 24 3.95 -2.69 -6.76
C ASN A 24 4.50 -4.09 -7.06
N ALA A 25 5.82 -4.26 -7.09
CA ALA A 25 6.45 -5.55 -7.32
C ALA A 25 6.13 -6.54 -6.18
N GLN A 26 6.30 -6.12 -4.92
CA GLN A 26 5.97 -6.98 -3.78
C GLN A 26 4.47 -7.29 -3.71
N LEU A 27 3.61 -6.34 -4.09
CA LEU A 27 2.18 -6.57 -4.18
C LEU A 27 1.81 -7.62 -5.25
N ASP A 28 2.55 -7.67 -6.35
CA ASP A 28 2.36 -8.63 -7.43
C ASP A 28 2.72 -10.05 -7.01
N GLU A 29 3.78 -10.20 -6.20
CA GLU A 29 4.23 -11.49 -5.67
C GLU A 29 3.26 -12.10 -4.66
N LEU A 30 2.35 -11.30 -4.10
CA LEU A 30 1.39 -11.77 -3.11
C LEU A 30 0.11 -12.33 -3.73
N PRO A 31 -0.36 -13.49 -3.24
CA PRO A 31 -1.64 -14.03 -3.63
C PRO A 31 -2.77 -13.08 -3.19
N ILE A 32 -3.85 -13.03 -3.97
CA ILE A 32 -4.99 -12.12 -3.74
C ILE A 32 -5.57 -12.27 -2.32
N SER A 33 -5.53 -13.48 -1.75
CA SER A 33 -5.98 -13.78 -0.39
C SER A 33 -5.20 -13.07 0.73
N GLU A 34 -3.99 -12.56 0.45
CA GLU A 34 -3.10 -11.94 1.42
C GLU A 34 -2.99 -10.41 1.27
N ARG A 35 -3.75 -9.77 0.35
CA ARG A 35 -3.61 -8.34 0.01
C ARG A 35 -4.26 -7.34 0.99
N VAL A 36 -4.44 -7.70 2.26
CA VAL A 36 -5.28 -6.97 3.24
C VAL A 36 -4.57 -5.78 3.94
N MET A 37 -3.73 -5.03 3.23
CA MET A 37 -2.67 -4.22 3.85
C MET A 37 -3.01 -2.82 4.35
N PHE A 38 -4.14 -2.23 3.97
CA PHE A 38 -4.37 -0.80 4.22
C PHE A 38 -5.73 -0.47 4.82
N ALA A 39 -6.46 -1.46 5.32
CA ALA A 39 -7.69 -1.21 6.04
C ALA A 39 -7.41 -0.31 7.27
N GLY A 40 -8.07 0.84 7.35
CA GLY A 40 -7.86 1.83 8.40
C GLY A 40 -6.56 2.63 8.33
N ALA A 41 -5.75 2.46 7.27
CA ALA A 41 -4.47 3.16 7.15
C ALA A 41 -4.66 4.65 6.86
N ASP A 42 -3.90 5.50 7.56
CA ASP A 42 -3.81 6.91 7.19
C ASP A 42 -2.82 7.08 6.04
N LEU A 43 -3.36 7.42 4.87
CA LEU A 43 -2.63 7.68 3.63
C LEU A 43 -2.82 9.15 3.17
N SER A 44 -3.34 10.01 4.04
CA SER A 44 -3.74 11.36 3.69
C SER A 44 -2.55 12.25 3.30
N GLY A 45 -2.73 13.06 2.25
CA GLY A 45 -1.71 14.00 1.77
C GLY A 45 -0.52 13.39 1.04
N PHE A 46 -0.50 12.08 0.80
CA PHE A 46 0.60 11.43 0.07
C PHE A 46 0.40 11.43 -1.44
N ASP A 47 1.52 11.49 -2.15
CA ASP A 47 1.57 11.19 -3.58
C ASP A 47 1.60 9.67 -3.75
N LEU A 48 0.49 9.14 -4.26
CA LEU A 48 0.27 7.72 -4.50
C LEU A 48 0.20 7.45 -6.02
N ALA A 49 0.69 8.38 -6.85
CA ALA A 49 0.71 8.23 -8.29
C ALA A 49 1.46 6.96 -8.70
N GLY A 50 0.81 6.14 -9.53
CA GLY A 50 1.36 4.87 -10.00
C GLY A 50 1.31 3.70 -9.00
N ALA A 51 0.83 3.89 -7.77
CA ALA A 51 0.63 2.80 -6.83
C ALA A 51 -0.60 1.96 -7.21
N ARG A 52 -0.47 0.63 -7.23
CA ARG A 52 -1.56 -0.32 -7.55
C ARG A 52 -2.52 -0.53 -6.38
N LEU A 53 -3.09 0.57 -5.89
CA LEU A 53 -4.01 0.57 -4.74
C LEU A 53 -5.36 -0.08 -5.04
N HIS A 54 -5.73 -0.19 -6.32
CA HIS A 54 -6.99 -0.79 -6.77
C HIS A 54 -7.16 -2.28 -6.41
N SER A 55 -6.07 -2.97 -6.08
CA SER A 55 -6.08 -4.39 -5.70
C SER A 55 -5.96 -4.62 -4.20
N LEU A 56 -6.03 -3.56 -3.40
CA LEU A 56 -5.84 -3.59 -1.95
C LEU A 56 -7.15 -3.35 -1.22
N ASP A 57 -7.25 -3.92 -0.02
CA ASP A 57 -8.28 -3.51 0.93
C ASP A 57 -7.89 -2.15 1.53
N LEU A 58 -8.65 -1.11 1.17
CA LEU A 58 -8.55 0.26 1.67
C LEU A 58 -9.75 0.60 2.57
N SER A 59 -10.46 -0.40 3.10
CA SER A 59 -11.65 -0.19 3.93
C SER A 59 -11.31 0.65 5.15
N GLY A 60 -11.91 1.84 5.26
CA GLY A 60 -11.63 2.79 6.33
C GLY A 60 -10.28 3.52 6.22
N ALA A 61 -9.53 3.35 5.13
CA ALA A 61 -8.32 4.12 4.88
C ALA A 61 -8.64 5.60 4.68
N ASN A 62 -7.80 6.48 5.23
CA ASN A 62 -7.92 7.91 5.02
C ASN A 62 -7.09 8.32 3.78
N LEU A 63 -7.78 8.64 2.68
CA LEU A 63 -7.18 9.10 1.41
C LEU A 63 -7.39 10.61 1.19
N SER A 64 -7.74 11.36 2.24
CA SER A 64 -7.96 12.79 2.13
C SER A 64 -6.69 13.48 1.63
N GLN A 65 -6.80 14.37 0.64
CA GLN A 65 -5.65 15.09 0.06
C GLN A 65 -4.58 14.20 -0.62
N SER A 66 -4.78 12.88 -0.73
CA SER A 66 -3.85 12.04 -1.49
C SER A 66 -4.00 12.30 -2.99
N SER A 67 -2.89 12.28 -3.71
CA SER A 67 -2.89 12.38 -5.17
C SER A 67 -2.77 10.97 -5.77
N VAL A 68 -3.73 10.57 -6.60
CA VAL A 68 -3.78 9.24 -7.25
C VAL A 68 -3.73 9.37 -8.79
N GLY A 69 -2.88 10.27 -9.27
CA GLY A 69 -2.83 10.75 -10.66
C GLY A 69 -2.91 9.68 -11.75
#